data_AF-A0A7W6MV89-F1
#
_entry.id   AF-A0A7W6MV89-F1
#
_cell.length_a   1.000
_cell.length_b   1.000
_cell.length_c   1.000
_cell.angle_alpha   90.00
_cell.angle_beta   90.00
_cell.angle_gamma   90.00
#
_symmetry.space_group_name_H-M   'P 1'
#
loop_
_entity.id
_entity.type
_entity.pdbx_description
1 polymer ?
#
loop_
_entity_poly.entity_id
_entity_poly.type
_entity_poly.pdbx_seq_one_letter_code
_entity_poly.pdbx_strand_id
1 'polypeptide(L)' 'MVVVSGRSSRHVVAICEHLVSDLKDEGLGAPRVEGLETGDWVLIDAGDIIVHVFRPEIREFYNIEKMWAAPDIEESRLH' A
#
# COMPACT_ATOMS: atom_id res chain seq x y z
N MET A 1 -6.22 5.71 -2.54
CA MET A 1 -5.21 4.92 -1.81
C MET A 1 -5.61 3.45 -1.84
N VAL A 2 -4.64 2.55 -2.04
CA VAL A 2 -4.83 1.09 -1.98
C VAL A 2 -3.88 0.52 -0.93
N VAL A 3 -4.34 -0.46 -0.15
CA VAL A 3 -3.53 -1.15 0.86
C VAL A 3 -3.59 -2.66 0.62
N VAL A 4 -2.43 -3.28 0.50
CA VAL A 4 -2.24 -4.70 0.16
C VAL A 4 -1.31 -5.35 1.18
N SER A 5 -1.43 -6.65 1.39
CA SER A 5 -0.54 -7.40 2.26
C SER A 5 0.14 -8.56 1.53
N GLY A 6 1.47 -8.63 1.63
CA GLY A 6 2.31 -9.74 1.17
C GLY A 6 2.78 -10.60 2.34
N ARG A 7 2.74 -11.93 2.17
CA ARG A 7 2.98 -12.90 3.27
C ARG A 7 4.44 -13.01 3.75
N SER A 8 5.38 -12.37 3.07
CA SER A 8 6.81 -12.33 3.41
C SER A 8 7.47 -11.16 2.67
N SER A 9 8.66 -10.73 3.10
CA SER A 9 9.39 -9.65 2.41
C SER A 9 9.63 -9.96 0.93
N ARG A 10 9.96 -11.21 0.59
CA ARG A 10 10.10 -11.64 -0.81
C ARG A 10 8.79 -11.54 -1.60
N HIS A 11 7.65 -11.88 -0.98
CA HIS A 11 6.35 -11.76 -1.62
C HIS A 11 5.95 -10.30 -1.82
N VAL A 12 6.21 -9.43 -0.83
CA VAL A 12 6.00 -7.99 -0.96
C VAL A 12 6.81 -7.42 -2.13
N VAL A 13 8.11 -7.71 -2.19
CA VAL A 13 8.97 -7.26 -3.30
C VAL A 13 8.42 -7.76 -4.64
N ALA A 14 8.06 -9.04 -4.75
CA ALA A 14 7.52 -9.60 -5.99
C ALA A 14 6.21 -8.93 -6.44
N ILE A 15 5.29 -8.62 -5.51
CA ILE A 15 4.07 -7.85 -5.82
C ILE A 15 4.43 -6.48 -6.38
N CYS A 16 5.39 -5.79 -5.75
CA CYS A 16 5.79 -4.44 -6.13
C CYS A 16 6.47 -4.41 -7.50
N GLU A 17 7.43 -5.32 -7.74
CA GLU A 17 8.11 -5.42 -9.03
C GLU A 17 7.13 -5.75 -10.17
N HIS A 18 6.20 -6.67 -9.94
CA HIS A 18 5.18 -7.01 -10.93
C HIS A 18 4.29 -5.82 -11.25
N LEU A 19 3.79 -5.11 -10.22
CA LEU A 19 2.96 -3.92 -10.42
C LEU A 19 3.70 -2.81 -11.17
N VAL A 20 4.98 -2.57 -10.86
CA VAL A 20 5.81 -1.59 -11.58
C VAL A 20 5.98 -1.98 -13.05
N SER A 21 6.19 -3.27 -13.33
CA SER A 21 6.27 -3.77 -14.71
C SER A 21 4.96 -3.54 -15.45
N ASP A 22 3.83 -3.95 -14.87
CA ASP A 22 2.51 -3.82 -15.49
C ASP A 22 2.16 -2.36 -15.80
N LEU A 23 2.41 -1.44 -14.85
CA LEU A 23 2.16 -0.01 -15.05
C LEU A 23 2.99 0.56 -16.19
N LYS A 24 4.24 0.12 -16.33
CA LYS A 24 5.11 0.52 -17.42
C LYS A 24 4.63 -0.04 -18.76
N ASP A 25 4.24 -1.30 -18.80
CA ASP A 25 3.79 -1.99 -20.01
C ASP A 25 2.46 -1.42 -20.55
N GLU A 26 1.59 -0.95 -19.65
CA GLU A 26 0.34 -0.24 -19.97
C GLU A 26 0.56 1.25 -20.34
N GLY A 27 1.81 1.73 -20.33
CA GLY A 27 2.13 3.11 -20.69
C GLY A 27 1.74 4.16 -19.64
N LEU A 28 1.50 3.74 -18.40
CA LEU A 28 1.13 4.62 -17.27
C LEU A 28 2.34 5.27 -16.59
N GLY A 29 3.54 5.04 -17.12
CA GLY A 29 4.79 5.66 -16.67
C GLY A 29 5.56 4.81 -15.65
N ALA A 30 6.57 5.43 -15.03
CA ALA A 30 7.39 4.80 -14.00
C ALA A 30 7.00 5.36 -12.64
N PRO A 31 6.34 4.57 -11.77
CA PRO A 31 5.95 5.04 -10.45
C PRO A 31 7.19 5.22 -9.56
N ARG A 32 7.09 6.10 -8.57
CA ARG A 32 8.11 6.24 -7.53
C ARG A 32 7.91 5.13 -6.50
N VAL A 33 8.98 4.44 -6.13
CA VAL A 33 8.95 3.31 -5.20
C VAL A 33 9.88 3.57 -4.02
N GLU A 34 9.40 3.33 -2.81
CA GLU A 34 10.16 3.49 -1.56
C GLU A 34 10.04 2.24 -0.68
N GLY A 35 11.10 1.87 0.03
CA GLY A 35 11.11 0.73 0.96
C GLY A 35 11.24 -0.66 0.32
N LEU A 36 11.43 -0.73 -1.00
CA LEU A 36 11.53 -1.99 -1.76
C LEU A 36 12.66 -2.91 -1.26
N GLU A 37 13.79 -2.33 -0.84
CA GLU A 37 14.97 -3.07 -0.39
C GLU A 37 14.74 -3.94 0.86
N THR A 38 13.85 -3.51 1.76
CA THR A 38 13.49 -4.28 2.96
C THR A 38 12.28 -5.17 2.71
N GLY A 39 11.30 -4.70 1.93
CA GLY A 39 10.08 -5.43 1.62
C GLY A 39 9.13 -5.60 2.83
N ASP A 40 9.31 -4.82 3.89
CA ASP A 40 8.43 -4.86 5.07
C ASP A 40 7.22 -3.92 4.90
N TRP A 41 7.49 -2.74 4.34
CA TRP A 41 6.49 -1.76 3.91
C TRP A 41 7.05 -1.06 2.67
N VAL A 42 6.37 -1.26 1.54
CA VAL A 42 6.68 -0.59 0.28
C VAL A 42 5.57 0.40 -0.04
N LEU A 43 5.97 1.61 -0.44
CA LEU A 43 5.07 2.63 -0.97
C LEU A 43 5.35 2.79 -2.48
N ILE A 44 4.29 2.70 -3.27
CA ILE A 44 4.32 2.95 -4.71
C ILE A 44 3.41 4.13 -5.00
N ASP A 45 4.01 5.22 -5.46
CA ASP A 45 3.32 6.42 -5.90
C ASP A 45 3.21 6.41 -7.44
N ALA A 46 2.00 6.18 -7.93
CA ALA A 46 1.65 6.18 -9.35
C ALA A 46 0.92 7.48 -9.78
N GLY A 47 1.06 8.57 -9.02
CA GLY A 47 0.40 9.85 -9.28
C GLY A 47 -1.03 9.89 -8.73
N ASP A 48 -2.00 9.36 -9.47
CA ASP A 48 -3.41 9.39 -9.06
C ASP A 48 -3.74 8.38 -7.95
N ILE A 49 -2.93 7.32 -7.85
CA ILE A 49 -3.11 6.23 -6.90
C ILE A 49 -1.79 5.99 -6.15
N ILE A 50 -1.89 5.98 -4.82
CA ILE A 50 -0.83 5.52 -3.93
C ILE A 50 -1.18 4.11 -3.43
N VAL A 51 -0.26 3.17 -3.62
CA VAL A 51 -0.38 1.77 -3.21
C VAL A 51 0.59 1.49 -2.08
N HIS A 52 0.09 1.00 -0.95
CA HIS A 52 0.90 0.54 0.17
C HIS A 52 0.89 -0.98 0.20
N VAL A 53 2.06 -1.61 0.18
CA VAL A 53 2.21 -3.07 0.27
C VAL A 53 2.96 -3.40 1.56
N PHE A 54 2.29 -4.10 2.46
CA PHE A 54 2.80 -4.39 3.80
C PHE A 54 3.02 -5.87 4.04
N ARG A 55 3.91 -6.21 4.98
CA ARG A 55 3.77 -7.45 5.75
C ARG A 55 2.60 -7.35 6.74
N PRO A 56 1.85 -8.44 7.01
CA PRO A 56 0.67 -8.40 7.88
C PRO A 56 0.95 -7.75 9.24
N GLU A 57 2.02 -8.16 9.90
CA GLU A 57 2.45 -7.67 11.21
C GLU A 57 2.81 -6.17 11.21
N ILE A 58 3.34 -5.66 10.10
CA ILE A 58 3.68 -4.23 9.95
C ILE A 58 2.41 -3.41 9.70
N ARG A 59 1.48 -3.93 8.88
CA ARG A 59 0.17 -3.29 8.65
C ARG A 59 -0.62 -3.19 9.95
N GLU A 60 -0.65 -4.25 10.74
CA GLU A 60 -1.35 -4.27 12.03
C GLU A 60 -0.73 -3.29 13.03
N PHE A 61 0.59 -3.21 13.09
CA PHE A 61 1.31 -2.31 13.99
C PHE A 61 1.06 -0.83 13.65
N TYR A 62 1.23 -0.44 12.38
CA TYR A 62 1.08 0.96 11.98
C TYR A 62 -0.38 1.38 11.77
N ASN A 63 -1.23 0.45 11.33
CA ASN A 63 -2.67 0.61 11.14
C ASN A 63 -3.08 1.93 10.48
N ILE A 64 -2.36 2.32 9.41
CA ILE A 64 -2.54 3.62 8.77
C ILE A 64 -3.94 3.81 8.18
N GLU A 65 -4.63 2.70 7.89
CA GLU A 65 -5.99 2.67 7.34
C GLU A 65 -6.98 3.39 8.25
N LYS A 66 -6.76 3.35 9.58
CA LYS A 66 -7.59 4.09 10.54
C LYS A 66 -7.53 5.60 10.37
N MET A 67 -6.40 6.15 9.90
CA MET A 67 -6.27 7.59 9.66
C MET A 67 -7.10 8.04 8.45
N TRP A 68 -7.39 7.12 7.53
CA TRP A 68 -8.13 7.35 6.30
C TRP A 68 -9.53 6.75 6.31
N ALA A 69 -9.90 6.06 7.38
CA ALA A 69 -11.26 5.62 7.62
C ALA A 69 -12.13 6.87 7.79
N ALA A 70 -13.27 6.91 7.12
CA ALA A 70 -14.31 7.86 7.48
C ALA A 70 -14.68 7.62 8.95
N PRO A 71 -14.94 8.67 9.75
CA PRO A 71 -15.42 8.48 11.12
C PRO A 71 -16.61 7.52 11.11
N ASP A 72 -16.60 6.54 12.01
CA ASP A 72 -17.70 5.60 12.15
C ASP A 72 -19.00 6.40 12.31
N ILE A 73 -19.93 6.23 11.38
CA ILE A 73 -21.21 6.96 11.36
C ILE A 73 -22.04 6.64 12.63
N GLU A 74 -21.67 5.60 13.39
CA GLU A 74 -22.26 5.26 14.69
C GLU A 74 -21.82 6.19 15.83
N GLU A 75 -20.59 6.74 15.84
CA GLU A 75 -20.16 7.69 16.88
C GLU A 75 -20.81 9.08 16.72
N SER A 76 -21.30 9.40 15.52
CA SER A 76 -22.02 10.66 15.24
C SER A 76 -23.46 10.70 15.76
N ARG A 77 -24.04 9.57 16.21
CA ARG A 77 -25.45 9.52 16.66
C ARG A 77 -25.65 9.62 18.17
N LEU A 78 -24.58 9.82 18.94
CA LEU A 78 -24.64 9.93 20.40
C LEU A 78 -24.47 11.35 20.94
N HIS A 79 -24.62 12.38 20.10
CA HIS A 79 -24.66 13.78 20.53
C HIS A 79 -25.94 14.48 20.09
#